data_AF-A0A852UJN0-F1
#
_entry.id   AF-A0A852UJN0-F1
#
_cell.length_a   1.000
_cell.length_b   1.000
_cell.length_c   1.000
_cell.angle_alpha   90.00
_cell.angle_beta   90.00
_cell.angle_gamma   90.00
#
_symmetry.space_group_name_H-M   'P 1'
#
loop_
_entity.id
_entity.type
_entity.pdbx_description
1 polymer ?
#
loop_
_entity_poly.entity_id
_entity_poly.type
_entity_poly.pdbx_seq_one_letter_code
_entity_poly.pdbx_strand_id
1 'polypeptide(L)'
;MKKFLQKRLGNEKGLTLVELLAVIVILGIIAAIAIPSIGNVVQSSREKAVIVDAQNVLAAGNLYFLENTDKTSATLSSGAGDSLIPVYVDNQGTLSSATVNKTSNGATTISFTGSAGNKTITVTNASKTDLSNKEIYKEFK
;
A
#
# COMPACT_ATOMS: atom_id res chain seq x y z
N MET A 1 23.08 -47.19 -31.72
CA MET A 1 22.54 -46.02 -30.99
C MET A 1 22.04 -44.87 -31.88
N LYS A 2 22.59 -44.62 -33.08
CA LYS A 2 22.15 -43.51 -33.98
C LYS A 2 20.71 -43.61 -34.54
N LYS A 3 20.14 -44.81 -34.67
CA LYS A 3 18.78 -45.02 -35.21
C LYS A 3 17.64 -44.53 -34.28
N PHE A 4 17.90 -44.34 -32.98
CA PHE A 4 16.86 -43.90 -32.03
C PHE A 4 16.65 -42.38 -32.04
N LEU A 5 17.71 -41.60 -32.30
CA LEU A 5 17.62 -40.14 -32.44
C LEU A 5 16.93 -39.74 -33.76
N GLN A 6 17.23 -40.44 -34.87
CA GLN A 6 16.65 -40.15 -36.18
C GLN A 6 15.11 -40.33 -36.24
N LYS A 7 14.55 -41.16 -35.36
CA LYS A 7 13.09 -41.40 -35.30
C LYS A 7 12.30 -40.29 -34.59
N ARG A 8 12.97 -39.43 -33.80
CA ARG A 8 12.31 -38.32 -33.10
C ARG A 8 12.28 -37.01 -33.92
N LEU A 9 13.28 -36.78 -34.77
CA LEU A 9 13.34 -35.56 -35.61
C LEU A 9 12.34 -35.54 -36.77
N GLY A 10 11.78 -36.69 -37.17
CA GLY A 10 10.82 -36.80 -38.27
C GLY A 10 9.34 -36.74 -37.86
N ASN A 11 9.04 -36.57 -36.57
CA ASN A 11 7.67 -36.65 -36.05
C ASN A 11 7.22 -35.39 -35.30
N GLU A 12 7.92 -34.27 -35.51
CA GLU A 12 7.49 -32.98 -35.00
C GLU A 12 6.41 -32.41 -35.93
N LYS A 13 5.15 -32.77 -35.65
CA LYS A 13 4.01 -32.05 -36.20
C LYS A 13 4.06 -30.63 -35.63
N GLY A 14 4.46 -29.66 -36.45
CA GLY A 14 4.51 -28.25 -36.06
C GLY A 14 3.11 -27.72 -35.71
N LEU A 15 3.03 -26.82 -34.73
CA LEU A 15 1.82 -26.03 -34.47
C LEU A 15 1.49 -25.19 -35.70
N THR A 16 0.21 -25.13 -36.04
CA THR A 16 -0.26 -24.25 -37.11
C THR A 16 -0.33 -22.80 -36.61
N LEU A 17 -0.10 -21.83 -37.49
CA LEU A 17 -0.23 -20.41 -37.12
C LEU A 17 -1.64 -20.07 -36.64
N VAL A 18 -2.66 -20.77 -37.15
CA VAL A 18 -4.07 -20.57 -36.78
C VAL A 18 -4.34 -20.97 -35.33
N GLU A 19 -3.74 -22.08 -34.86
CA GLU A 19 -3.85 -22.51 -33.46
C GLU A 19 -3.20 -21.50 -32.52
N LEU A 20 -2.02 -21.00 -32.88
CA LEU A 20 -1.32 -19.98 -32.10
C LEU A 20 -2.10 -18.65 -32.08
N LEU A 21 -2.74 -18.31 -33.21
CA LEU A 21 -3.58 -17.12 -33.34
C LEU A 21 -4.84 -17.19 -32.47
N ALA A 22 -5.53 -18.33 -32.42
CA ALA A 22 -6.71 -18.50 -31.57
C ALA A 22 -6.37 -18.32 -30.08
N VAL A 23 -5.22 -18.81 -29.63
CA VAL A 23 -4.77 -18.68 -28.23
C VAL A 23 -4.49 -17.23 -27.85
N ILE A 24 -3.75 -16.48 -28.68
CA ILE A 24 -3.46 -15.07 -28.38
C ILE A 24 -4.71 -14.20 -28.37
N VAL A 25 -5.73 -14.53 -29.18
CA VAL A 25 -7.02 -13.82 -29.17
C VAL A 25 -7.73 -14.04 -27.83
N ILE A 26 -7.81 -15.28 -27.36
CA ILE A 26 -8.43 -15.59 -26.06
C ILE A 26 -7.65 -14.92 -24.92
N LEU A 27 -6.31 -15.01 -24.92
CA LEU A 27 -5.46 -14.34 -23.94
C LEU A 27 -5.64 -12.82 -23.98
N GLY A 28 -5.80 -12.23 -25.17
CA GLY A 28 -6.04 -10.81 -25.36
C GLY A 28 -7.36 -10.34 -24.73
N ILE A 29 -8.44 -11.10 -24.92
CA ILE A 29 -9.75 -10.79 -24.31
C ILE A 29 -9.67 -10.87 -22.78
N ILE A 30 -9.06 -11.92 -22.24
CA ILE A 30 -8.88 -12.08 -20.80
C ILE A 30 -8.02 -10.94 -20.24
N ALA A 31 -6.90 -10.62 -20.90
CA ALA A 31 -5.99 -9.55 -20.48
C ALA A 31 -6.69 -8.18 -20.47
N ALA A 32 -7.53 -7.89 -21.47
CA ALA A 32 -8.25 -6.62 -21.58
C ALA A 32 -9.16 -6.33 -20.37
N ILE A 33 -9.77 -7.36 -19.76
CA ILE A 33 -10.62 -7.21 -18.57
C ILE A 33 -9.79 -7.33 -17.28
N ALA A 34 -8.86 -8.27 -17.24
CA ALA A 34 -8.09 -8.58 -16.03
C ALA A 34 -7.14 -7.45 -15.63
N ILE A 35 -6.41 -6.85 -16.57
CA ILE A 35 -5.43 -5.80 -16.28
C ILE A 35 -6.04 -4.59 -15.56
N PRO A 36 -7.10 -3.93 -16.09
CA PRO A 36 -7.69 -2.78 -15.39
C PRO A 36 -8.35 -3.18 -14.07
N SER A 37 -9.00 -4.35 -13.99
CA SER A 37 -9.67 -4.81 -12.77
C SER A 37 -8.68 -5.08 -11.64
N ILE A 38 -7.62 -5.86 -11.91
CA ILE A 38 -6.58 -6.19 -10.93
C ILE A 38 -5.81 -4.93 -10.54
N GLY A 39 -5.51 -4.05 -11.50
CA GLY A 39 -4.84 -2.77 -11.23
C GLY A 39 -5.59 -1.94 -10.19
N ASN A 40 -6.91 -1.80 -10.35
CA ASN A 40 -7.75 -1.05 -9.40
C ASN A 40 -7.78 -1.71 -8.01
N VAL A 41 -7.91 -3.03 -7.94
CA VAL A 41 -7.94 -3.77 -6.65
C VAL A 41 -6.61 -3.64 -5.90
N VAL A 42 -5.49 -3.79 -6.61
CA VAL A 42 -4.14 -3.62 -6.04
C VAL A 42 -3.97 -2.18 -5.56
N GLN A 43 -4.37 -1.20 -6.36
CA GLN A 43 -4.26 0.22 -5.99
C GLN A 43 -5.07 0.53 -4.73
N SER A 44 -6.35 0.13 -4.67
CA SER A 44 -7.17 0.32 -3.47
C SER A 44 -6.62 -0.42 -2.25
N SER A 45 -5.95 -1.56 -2.43
CA SER A 45 -5.30 -2.27 -1.33
C SER A 45 -4.09 -1.51 -0.79
N ARG A 46 -3.29 -0.87 -1.67
CA ARG A 46 -2.18 0.00 -1.28
C ARG A 46 -2.67 1.25 -0.55
N GLU A 47 -3.75 1.87 -1.02
CA GLU A 47 -4.36 3.04 -0.33
C GLU A 47 -4.82 2.67 1.09
N LYS A 48 -5.44 1.50 1.26
CA LYS A 48 -5.81 0.99 2.59
C LYS A 48 -4.61 0.72 3.49
N ALA A 49 -3.53 0.17 2.94
CA ALA A 49 -2.31 -0.07 3.72
C ALA A 49 -1.74 1.23 4.31
N VAL A 50 -1.73 2.32 3.53
CA VAL A 50 -1.32 3.66 4.01
C VAL A 50 -2.18 4.13 5.19
N ILE A 51 -3.49 3.95 5.13
CA ILE A 51 -4.39 4.34 6.23
C ILE A 51 -4.17 3.46 7.47
N VAL A 52 -3.96 2.16 7.30
CA VAL A 52 -3.67 1.24 8.41
C VAL A 52 -2.35 1.61 9.08
N ASP A 53 -1.32 1.93 8.31
CA ASP A 53 -0.04 2.42 8.85
C ASP A 53 -0.26 3.72 9.64
N ALA A 54 -1.05 4.66 9.13
CA ALA A 54 -1.39 5.88 9.83
C ALA A 54 -2.17 5.64 11.14
N GLN A 55 -3.08 4.66 11.16
CA GLN A 55 -3.80 4.25 12.38
C GLN A 55 -2.84 3.66 13.42
N ASN A 56 -1.86 2.86 13.00
CA ASN A 56 -0.84 2.30 13.88
C ASN A 56 0.03 3.42 14.47
N VAL A 57 0.45 4.39 13.66
CA VAL A 57 1.21 5.57 14.12
C VAL A 57 0.38 6.44 15.07
N LEU A 58 -0.91 6.64 14.81
CA LEU A 58 -1.81 7.35 15.73
C LEU A 58 -1.90 6.62 17.08
N ALA A 59 -2.02 5.29 17.08
CA ALA A 59 -2.03 4.49 18.30
C ALA A 59 -0.69 4.60 19.07
N ALA A 60 0.43 4.59 18.36
CA ALA A 60 1.75 4.81 18.93
C ALA A 60 1.89 6.22 19.55
N GLY A 61 1.38 7.26 18.86
CA GLY A 61 1.34 8.62 19.41
C GLY A 61 0.50 8.71 20.69
N ASN A 62 -0.59 7.94 20.79
CA ASN A 62 -1.37 7.89 22.03
C ASN A 62 -0.54 7.32 23.18
N LEU A 63 0.20 6.24 22.95
CA LEU A 63 1.11 5.68 23.96
C LEU A 63 2.20 6.70 24.36
N TYR A 64 2.78 7.39 23.38
CA TYR A 64 3.77 8.45 23.63
C TYR A 64 3.23 9.54 24.57
N PHE A 65 2.00 10.03 24.33
CA PHE A 65 1.40 11.08 25.15
C PHE A 65 0.94 10.62 26.54
N LEU A 66 0.77 9.31 26.76
CA LEU A 66 0.52 8.76 28.09
C LEU A 66 1.79 8.80 28.95
N GLU A 67 2.95 8.56 28.35
CA GLU A 67 4.25 8.61 29.04
C GLU A 67 4.79 10.04 29.14
N ASN A 68 4.49 10.90 28.15
CA ASN A 68 5.00 12.26 28.03
C ASN A 68 3.82 13.26 28.09
N THR A 69 3.25 13.44 29.27
CA THR A 69 1.99 14.19 29.45
C THR A 69 2.08 15.67 29.09
N ASP A 70 3.27 16.26 29.21
CA ASP A 70 3.60 17.65 28.86
C ASP A 70 3.71 17.88 27.35
N LYS A 71 3.84 16.81 26.56
CA LYS A 71 3.99 16.88 25.11
C LYS A 71 2.63 16.89 24.40
N THR A 72 2.59 17.63 23.29
CA THR A 72 1.38 17.82 22.46
C THR A 72 1.60 17.46 21.01
N SER A 73 2.83 17.13 20.59
CA SER A 73 3.14 16.68 19.25
C SER A 73 4.16 15.55 19.31
N ALA A 74 4.09 14.63 18.36
CA ALA A 74 5.06 13.56 18.14
C ALA A 74 5.18 13.29 16.65
N THR A 75 6.39 13.06 16.17
CA THR A 75 6.69 12.87 14.75
C THR A 75 7.21 11.47 14.47
N LEU A 76 6.86 10.98 13.29
CA LEU A 76 7.41 9.76 12.72
C LEU A 76 8.77 10.09 12.08
N SER A 77 9.78 10.30 12.93
CA SER A 77 11.16 10.57 12.52
C SER A 77 12.12 9.78 13.40
N SER A 78 13.26 9.33 12.87
CA SER A 78 14.32 8.74 13.68
C SER A 78 15.25 9.85 14.17
N GLY A 79 15.23 10.18 15.46
CA GLY A 79 16.10 11.24 15.99
C GLY A 79 15.74 11.66 17.42
N ALA A 80 16.56 12.57 17.97
CA ALA A 80 16.29 13.17 19.28
C ALA A 80 15.15 14.19 19.19
N GLY A 81 14.15 14.07 20.08
CA GLY A 81 12.97 14.94 20.13
C GLY A 81 11.70 14.16 20.43
N ASP A 82 10.54 14.73 20.08
CA ASP A 82 9.25 14.04 20.18
C ASP A 82 9.10 13.03 19.03
N SER A 83 9.81 11.92 19.15
CA SER A 83 9.96 10.90 18.12
C SER A 83 9.23 9.61 18.48
N LEU A 84 8.53 9.04 17.49
CA LEU A 84 7.86 7.75 17.63
C LEU A 84 8.77 6.55 17.29
N ILE A 85 9.88 6.78 16.58
CA ILE A 85 10.82 5.73 16.15
C ILE A 85 12.10 5.82 17.00
N PRO A 86 12.62 4.71 17.54
CA PRO A 86 12.18 3.32 17.36
C PRO A 86 11.29 2.81 18.50
N VAL A 87 10.97 3.64 19.50
CA VAL A 87 10.41 3.17 20.77
C VAL A 87 8.94 2.72 20.64
N TYR A 88 8.14 3.43 19.85
CA TYR A 88 6.69 3.17 19.74
C TYR A 88 6.29 2.54 18.39
N VAL A 89 7.11 2.74 17.35
CA VAL A 89 6.99 2.07 16.05
C VAL A 89 8.38 1.77 15.49
N ASP A 90 8.49 0.63 14.81
CA ASP A 90 9.79 0.15 14.30
C ASP A 90 10.23 0.84 13.00
N ASN A 91 9.28 1.26 12.16
CA ASN A 91 9.55 1.85 10.86
C ASN A 91 8.34 2.66 10.35
N GLN A 92 8.55 3.47 9.31
CA GLN A 92 7.54 4.33 8.71
C GLN A 92 6.54 3.60 7.80
N GLY A 93 6.77 2.33 7.48
CA GLY A 93 5.89 1.56 6.61
C GLY A 93 5.76 2.19 5.24
N THR A 94 4.52 2.46 4.81
CA THR A 94 4.20 3.15 3.56
C THR A 94 4.14 4.69 3.69
N LEU A 95 4.36 5.21 4.90
CA LEU A 95 4.38 6.64 5.19
C LEU A 95 5.76 7.24 4.91
N SER A 96 5.77 8.43 4.31
CA SER A 96 6.96 9.25 4.14
C SER A 96 7.14 10.25 5.28
N SER A 97 6.04 10.64 5.91
CA SER A 97 6.03 11.50 7.10
C SER A 97 4.72 11.33 7.85
N ALA A 98 4.76 11.47 9.17
CA ALA A 98 3.56 11.61 9.98
C ALA A 98 3.84 12.41 11.24
N THR A 99 2.84 13.15 11.68
CA THR A 99 2.85 13.92 12.93
C THR A 99 1.54 13.67 13.64
N VAL A 100 1.62 13.17 14.87
CA VAL A 100 0.49 13.01 15.77
C VAL A 100 0.44 14.20 16.71
N ASN A 101 -0.72 14.81 16.87
CA ASN A 101 -0.93 15.95 17.76
C ASN A 101 -2.01 15.63 18.80
N LYS A 102 -1.81 16.09 20.03
CA LYS A 102 -2.80 16.10 21.10
C LYS A 102 -3.49 17.46 21.10
N THR A 103 -4.80 17.46 20.88
CA THR A 103 -5.63 18.66 20.98
C THR A 103 -5.83 19.06 22.44
N SER A 104 -6.23 20.32 22.68
CA SER A 104 -6.51 20.84 24.03
C SER A 104 -7.57 20.05 24.79
N ASN A 105 -8.43 19.31 24.08
CA ASN A 105 -9.48 18.47 24.67
C ASN A 105 -9.00 17.03 24.97
N GLY A 106 -7.71 16.74 24.80
CA GLY A 106 -7.14 15.41 24.99
C GLY A 106 -7.37 14.43 23.83
N ALA A 107 -8.10 14.84 22.78
CA ALA A 107 -8.24 14.04 21.56
C ALA A 107 -6.97 14.11 20.71
N THR A 108 -6.66 13.02 20.02
CA THR A 108 -5.45 12.90 19.20
C THR A 108 -5.78 12.89 17.71
N THR A 109 -5.03 13.65 16.93
CA THR A 109 -5.14 13.71 15.48
C THR A 109 -3.81 13.38 14.82
N ILE A 110 -3.85 12.95 13.56
CA ILE A 110 -2.66 12.68 12.76
C ILE A 110 -2.70 13.43 11.44
N SER A 111 -1.55 13.97 11.06
CA SER A 111 -1.27 14.48 9.72
C SER A 111 -0.18 13.63 9.12
N PHE A 112 -0.35 13.11 7.90
CA PHE A 112 0.64 12.23 7.28
C PHE A 112 0.67 12.38 5.77
N THR A 113 1.80 11.99 5.19
CA THR A 113 1.96 11.76 3.76
C THR A 113 2.47 10.34 3.55
N GLY A 114 1.80 9.57 2.69
CA GLY A 114 2.17 8.19 2.35
C GLY A 114 2.04 7.90 0.85
N SER A 115 2.72 6.84 0.40
CA SER A 115 2.72 6.43 -1.01
C SER A 115 1.95 5.12 -1.20
N ALA A 116 0.92 5.17 -2.04
CA ALA A 116 0.18 4.01 -2.51
C ALA A 116 0.54 3.75 -3.98
N GLY A 117 1.68 3.11 -4.22
CA GLY A 117 2.19 2.90 -5.58
C GLY A 117 2.54 4.23 -6.25
N ASN A 118 1.86 4.58 -7.34
CA ASN A 118 2.12 5.82 -8.09
C ASN A 118 1.34 7.03 -7.54
N LYS A 119 0.61 6.85 -6.44
CA LYS A 119 -0.28 7.85 -5.87
C LYS A 119 0.22 8.29 -4.49
N THR A 120 0.28 9.60 -4.28
CA THR A 120 0.60 10.18 -2.97
C THR A 120 -0.69 10.53 -2.24
N ILE A 121 -0.75 10.17 -0.97
CA ILE A 121 -1.88 10.37 -0.06
C ILE A 121 -1.42 11.34 1.00
N THR A 122 -2.07 12.50 1.11
CA THR A 122 -1.78 13.49 2.14
C THR A 122 -3.05 13.77 2.92
N VAL A 123 -2.98 13.60 4.23
CA VAL A 123 -4.10 13.82 5.16
C VAL A 123 -3.63 14.75 6.26
N THR A 124 -4.49 15.70 6.65
CA THR A 124 -4.20 16.65 7.72
C THR A 124 -5.22 16.54 8.84
N ASN A 125 -4.75 16.57 10.08
CA ASN A 125 -5.55 16.62 11.31
C ASN A 125 -6.68 15.58 11.40
N ALA A 126 -6.48 14.38 10.85
CA ALA A 126 -7.48 13.32 10.91
C ALA A 126 -7.52 12.66 12.29
N SER A 127 -8.72 12.46 12.84
CA SER A 127 -8.93 11.68 14.06
C SER A 127 -9.08 10.18 13.75
N LYS A 128 -9.11 9.34 14.79
CA LYS A 128 -9.30 7.89 14.64
C LYS A 128 -10.60 7.54 13.89
N THR A 129 -11.67 8.31 14.09
CA THR A 129 -12.95 8.12 13.40
C THR A 129 -12.86 8.49 11.92
N ASP A 130 -12.08 9.52 11.59
CA ASP A 130 -11.92 9.97 10.22
C ASP A 130 -11.13 8.94 9.42
N LEU A 131 -10.03 8.39 9.98
CA LEU A 131 -9.25 7.31 9.36
C LEU A 131 -10.03 6.00 9.18
N SER A 132 -11.08 5.80 9.98
CA SER A 132 -11.96 4.64 9.86
C SER A 132 -13.06 4.86 8.82
N ASN A 133 -13.29 6.11 8.40
CA ASN A 133 -14.32 6.45 7.44
C ASN A 133 -13.84 6.16 6.00
N LYS A 134 -14.70 5.47 5.24
CA LYS A 134 -14.46 5.13 3.85
C LYS A 134 -14.42 6.36 2.92
N GLU A 135 -14.91 7.52 3.38
CA GLU A 135 -14.88 8.77 2.63
C GLU A 135 -13.45 9.35 2.51
N ILE A 136 -12.54 9.09 3.46
CA ILE A 136 -11.14 9.55 3.33
C ILE A 136 -10.50 9.01 2.04
N TYR A 137 -10.83 7.78 1.63
CA TYR A 137 -10.30 7.20 0.39
C TYR A 137 -10.76 7.94 -0.89
N LYS A 138 -11.84 8.74 -0.82
CA LYS A 138 -12.42 9.43 -1.99
C LYS A 138 -11.80 10.79 -2.26
N GLU A 139 -11.19 11.44 -1.27
CA GLU A 139 -10.58 12.77 -1.44
C GLU A 139 -9.25 12.75 -2.20
N PHE A 140 -8.68 11.57 -2.46
CA PHE A 140 -7.40 11.43 -3.18
C PHE A 140 -7.56 11.35 -4.71
N LYS A 141 -8.67 11.80 -5.29
CA LYS A 141 -8.88 11.75 -6.75
C LYS A 141 -8.31 12.98 -7.45
#